data_AF-A0A3C1HFJ4-F1
#
_entry.id   AF-A0A3C1HFJ4-F1
#
_cell.length_a   1.000
_cell.length_b   1.000
_cell.length_c   1.000
_cell.angle_alpha   90.00
_cell.angle_beta   90.00
_cell.angle_gamma   90.00
#
_symmetry.space_group_name_H-M   'P 1'
#
loop_
_entity.id
_entity.type
_entity.pdbx_description
1 polymer ?
#
loop_
_entity_poly.entity_id
_entity_poly.type
_entity_poly.pdbx_seq_one_letter_code
_entity_poly.pdbx_strand_id
1 'polypeptide(L)'
;MRAQASSSPRSPARGPSLAATAGFSLVEMIGVISIIGIMMAVVGPNMIRKVVETTGTREQKNLQMISDALENYVRRNQSIPGGGTWYTTLANFTKLSPTDLRYADPANPVTSGRVFMIYPGFTPATGVDPVYTLPSGGTIAPTNARILIISSTKRGLALPGTVTSGIAANTAANRTRFNNIWNWSLNPFTKAPPTGWPATWNGGGEHLHVQRIDLSPLFYHVTVSNPNFPTNIPFAKFNQLSTVAFSVTNAVDAYYPAGTVIRLYRHDTPYVGPPANPDELNVTHVVQGDVNFLYDGSPARWKVQ
;
A
#
# COMPACT_ATOMS: atom_id res chain seq x y z
N MET A 1 -40.48 82.73 -72.41
CA MET A 1 -39.83 83.68 -71.48
C MET A 1 -39.43 82.89 -70.25
N ARG A 2 -38.22 82.96 -69.67
CA ARG A 2 -36.99 83.70 -69.92
C ARG A 2 -35.93 82.95 -69.09
N ALA A 3 -34.73 82.85 -69.61
CA ALA A 3 -33.56 82.27 -68.97
C ALA A 3 -33.15 83.01 -67.69
N GLN A 4 -32.43 82.34 -66.78
CA GLN A 4 -31.01 82.63 -66.50
C GLN A 4 -30.45 81.77 -65.35
N ALA A 5 -29.14 81.52 -65.46
CA ALA A 5 -28.29 80.72 -64.59
C ALA A 5 -27.66 81.52 -63.44
N SER A 6 -27.19 80.83 -62.38
CA SER A 6 -26.21 81.31 -61.39
C SER A 6 -25.88 80.13 -60.43
N SER A 7 -24.75 79.44 -60.62
CA SER A 7 -23.43 79.56 -59.95
C SER A 7 -23.31 78.89 -58.56
N SER A 8 -22.47 77.85 -58.50
CA SER A 8 -22.08 77.02 -57.34
C SER A 8 -21.40 77.79 -56.18
N PRO A 9 -21.27 77.16 -55.00
CA PRO A 9 -19.97 76.57 -54.65
C PRO A 9 -20.02 75.19 -53.94
N ARG A 10 -18.87 74.51 -54.04
CA ARG A 10 -18.53 73.14 -53.65
C ARG A 10 -18.56 72.91 -52.13
N SER A 11 -19.16 71.80 -51.68
CA SER A 11 -18.83 71.17 -50.40
C SER A 11 -17.68 70.16 -50.58
N PRO A 12 -16.64 70.18 -49.73
CA PRO A 12 -15.61 69.15 -49.75
C PRO A 12 -16.15 67.84 -49.19
N ALA A 13 -16.00 66.77 -49.97
CA ALA A 13 -16.28 65.40 -49.54
C ALA A 13 -15.36 65.04 -48.36
N ARG A 14 -15.97 64.59 -47.27
CA ARG A 14 -15.34 64.00 -46.09
C ARG A 14 -14.62 62.72 -46.55
N GLY A 15 -13.29 62.74 -46.55
CA GLY A 15 -12.48 61.57 -46.90
C GLY A 15 -12.73 60.40 -45.94
N PRO A 16 -12.67 59.15 -46.40
CA PRO A 16 -12.77 57.98 -45.54
C PRO A 16 -11.55 57.89 -44.61
N SER A 17 -11.78 57.87 -43.30
CA SER A 17 -10.76 57.45 -42.34
C SER A 17 -10.54 55.94 -42.50
N LEU A 18 -9.51 55.57 -43.25
CA LEU A 18 -9.01 54.20 -43.32
C LEU A 18 -8.51 53.81 -41.92
N ALA A 19 -9.29 53.02 -41.21
CA ALA A 19 -8.78 52.27 -40.08
C ALA A 19 -7.72 51.31 -40.63
N ALA A 20 -6.45 51.62 -40.38
CA ALA A 20 -5.35 50.76 -40.75
C ALA A 20 -5.48 49.45 -39.97
N THR A 21 -5.91 48.39 -40.65
CA THR A 21 -5.75 47.02 -40.17
C THR A 21 -4.25 46.74 -40.16
N ALA A 22 -3.61 46.87 -39.01
CA ALA A 22 -2.22 46.47 -38.81
C ALA A 22 -2.13 44.94 -38.93
N GLY A 23 -1.77 44.46 -40.12
CA GLY A 23 -1.41 43.07 -40.32
C GLY A 23 -0.03 42.82 -39.71
N PHE A 24 0.08 41.83 -38.83
CA PHE A 24 1.37 41.38 -38.30
C PHE A 24 2.28 40.94 -39.46
N SER A 25 3.50 41.46 -39.48
CA SER A 25 4.47 41.11 -40.53
C SER A 25 5.05 39.71 -40.30
N LEU A 26 5.44 39.03 -41.38
CA LEU A 26 6.05 37.69 -41.29
C LEU A 26 7.35 37.72 -40.46
N VAL A 27 8.11 38.83 -40.55
CA VAL A 27 9.32 39.03 -39.74
C VAL A 27 9.03 39.17 -38.24
N GLU A 28 7.89 39.76 -37.88
CA GLU A 28 7.45 39.91 -36.49
C GLU A 28 7.04 38.55 -35.89
N MET A 29 6.36 37.70 -36.65
CA MET A 29 6.11 36.31 -36.23
C MET A 29 7.39 35.49 -36.11
N ILE A 30 8.35 35.65 -37.02
CA ILE A 30 9.67 35.00 -36.89
C ILE A 30 10.42 35.49 -35.63
N GLY A 31 10.33 36.78 -35.31
CA GLY A 31 10.88 37.34 -34.08
C GLY A 31 10.26 36.73 -32.83
N VAL A 32 8.92 36.67 -32.76
CA VAL A 32 8.18 36.11 -31.60
C VAL A 32 8.50 34.63 -31.41
N ILE A 33 8.47 33.81 -32.46
CA ILE A 33 8.81 32.37 -32.33
C ILE A 33 10.27 32.16 -31.93
N SER A 34 11.18 33.04 -32.34
CA SER A 34 12.60 32.95 -31.97
C SER A 34 12.80 33.25 -30.48
N ILE A 35 12.14 34.29 -29.97
CA ILE A 35 12.18 34.63 -28.54
C ILE A 35 11.57 33.52 -27.69
N ILE A 36 10.41 32.98 -28.10
CA ILE A 36 9.78 31.83 -27.43
C ILE A 36 10.70 30.61 -27.49
N GLY A 37 11.34 30.34 -28.63
CA GLY A 37 12.29 29.23 -28.80
C GLY A 37 13.48 29.32 -27.85
N ILE A 38 14.09 30.51 -27.71
CA ILE A 38 15.18 30.76 -26.77
C ILE A 38 14.70 30.59 -25.32
N MET A 39 13.54 31.15 -24.98
CA MET A 39 12.98 30.99 -23.63
C MET A 39 12.69 29.53 -23.30
N MET A 40 12.12 28.77 -24.24
CA MET A 40 11.84 27.34 -24.07
C MET A 40 13.12 26.51 -23.95
N ALA A 41 14.19 26.87 -24.68
CA ALA A 41 15.49 26.22 -24.55
C ALA A 41 16.11 26.41 -23.17
N VAL A 42 15.92 27.59 -22.56
CA VAL A 42 16.44 27.91 -21.21
C VAL A 42 15.57 27.30 -20.10
N VAL A 43 14.24 27.31 -20.24
CA VAL A 43 13.30 26.90 -19.19
C VAL A 43 12.98 25.39 -19.23
N GLY A 44 13.00 24.78 -20.42
CA GLY A 44 12.59 23.39 -20.64
C GLY A 44 13.25 22.35 -19.72
N PRO A 45 14.59 22.35 -19.55
CA PRO A 45 15.27 21.36 -18.72
C PRO A 45 14.82 21.38 -17.25
N ASN A 46 14.53 22.56 -16.70
CA ASN A 46 14.13 22.72 -15.30
C ASN A 46 12.68 22.27 -15.06
N MET A 47 11.78 22.54 -16.00
CA MET A 47 10.39 22.06 -15.92
C MET A 47 10.32 20.53 -15.96
N ILE A 48 11.13 19.88 -16.82
CA ILE A 48 11.16 18.41 -16.93
C ILE A 48 11.61 17.77 -15.61
N ARG A 49 12.68 18.30 -14.99
CA ARG A 49 13.15 17.81 -13.67
C ARG A 49 12.08 17.95 -12.60
N LYS A 50 11.39 19.08 -12.58
CA LYS A 50 10.31 19.33 -11.61
C LYS A 50 9.16 18.34 -11.76
N VAL A 51 8.76 18.01 -12.99
CA VAL A 51 7.71 17.00 -13.25
C VAL A 51 8.14 15.62 -12.74
N VAL A 52 9.38 15.21 -12.98
CA VAL A 52 9.92 13.91 -12.49
C VAL A 52 9.91 13.86 -10.97
N GLU A 53 10.36 14.93 -10.30
CA GLU A 53 10.34 15.04 -8.84
C GLU A 53 8.92 14.95 -8.29
N THR A 54 7.98 15.72 -8.86
CA THR A 54 6.58 15.74 -8.38
C THR A 54 5.90 14.38 -8.57
N THR A 55 6.19 13.67 -9.65
CA THR A 55 5.69 12.32 -9.90
C THR A 55 6.24 11.35 -8.88
N GLY A 56 7.55 11.43 -8.57
CA GLY A 56 8.18 10.62 -7.53
C GLY A 56 7.60 10.89 -6.14
N THR A 57 7.42 12.15 -5.75
CA THR A 57 6.82 12.51 -4.47
C THR A 57 5.37 12.02 -4.36
N ARG A 58 4.59 12.15 -5.44
CA ARG A 58 3.22 11.63 -5.49
C ARG A 58 3.22 10.12 -5.30
N GLU A 59 4.11 9.41 -5.98
CA GLU A 59 4.20 7.96 -5.88
C GLU A 59 4.59 7.52 -4.47
N GLN A 60 5.59 8.16 -3.85
CA GLN A 60 5.96 7.86 -2.46
C GLN A 60 4.79 8.05 -1.48
N LYS A 61 4.00 9.12 -1.67
CA LYS A 61 2.79 9.36 -0.86
C LYS A 61 1.74 8.26 -1.10
N ASN A 62 1.55 7.84 -2.33
CA ASN A 62 0.66 6.73 -2.66
C ASN A 62 1.12 5.45 -1.96
N LEU A 63 2.41 5.12 -2.04
CA LEU A 63 2.95 3.93 -1.40
C LEU A 63 2.80 3.96 0.13
N GLN A 64 2.96 5.13 0.77
CA GLN A 64 2.67 5.29 2.20
C GLN A 64 1.20 5.01 2.52
N MET A 65 0.27 5.58 1.75
CA MET A 65 -1.17 5.31 1.93
C MET A 65 -1.50 3.82 1.76
N ILE A 66 -0.82 3.12 0.86
CA ILE A 66 -0.98 1.67 0.68
C ILE A 66 -0.43 0.90 1.89
N SER A 67 0.70 1.33 2.45
CA SER A 67 1.27 0.77 3.68
C SER A 67 0.29 0.87 4.84
N ASP A 68 -0.25 2.06 5.08
CA ASP A 68 -1.20 2.31 6.16
C ASP A 68 -2.49 1.48 5.97
N ALA A 69 -2.94 1.33 4.73
CA ALA A 69 -4.09 0.50 4.38
C ALA A 69 -3.85 -0.98 4.65
N LEU A 70 -2.65 -1.47 4.34
CA LEU A 70 -2.27 -2.85 4.61
C LEU A 70 -2.27 -3.15 6.09
N GLU A 71 -1.67 -2.29 6.91
CA GLU A 71 -1.69 -2.45 8.37
C GLU A 71 -3.13 -2.45 8.92
N ASN A 72 -3.97 -1.53 8.44
CA ASN A 72 -5.37 -1.47 8.83
C ASN A 72 -6.16 -2.71 8.38
N TYR A 73 -5.91 -3.22 7.18
CA TYR A 73 -6.50 -4.47 6.69
C TYR A 73 -6.09 -5.64 7.57
N VAL A 74 -4.79 -5.79 7.89
CA VAL A 74 -4.31 -6.87 8.76
C VAL A 74 -4.97 -6.81 10.14
N ARG A 75 -5.09 -5.61 10.73
CA ARG A 75 -5.74 -5.41 12.03
C ARG A 75 -7.25 -5.73 12.02
N ARG A 76 -7.96 -5.39 10.94
CA ARG A 76 -9.43 -5.61 10.88
C ARG A 76 -9.81 -7.00 10.41
N ASN A 77 -9.10 -7.53 9.41
CA ASN A 77 -9.44 -8.77 8.73
C ASN A 77 -8.62 -9.96 9.22
N GLN A 78 -7.60 -9.72 10.04
CA GLN A 78 -6.79 -10.79 10.65
C GLN A 78 -6.17 -11.71 9.59
N SER A 79 -5.79 -11.09 8.48
CA SER A 79 -5.32 -11.72 7.26
C SER A 79 -4.31 -10.83 6.56
N ILE A 80 -3.35 -11.42 5.85
CA ILE A 80 -2.41 -10.72 4.98
C ILE A 80 -2.73 -11.13 3.53
N PRO A 81 -3.01 -10.18 2.63
CA PRO A 81 -3.37 -10.50 1.26
C PRO A 81 -2.15 -11.05 0.50
N GLY A 82 -2.40 -11.86 -0.52
CA GLY A 82 -1.38 -12.31 -1.45
C GLY A 82 -1.18 -11.38 -2.64
N GLY A 83 -0.30 -11.80 -3.54
CA GLY A 83 0.06 -11.01 -4.73
C GLY A 83 -1.07 -10.83 -5.75
N GLY A 84 -2.12 -11.66 -5.70
CA GLY A 84 -3.21 -11.65 -6.68
C GLY A 84 -4.35 -10.70 -6.33
N THR A 85 -4.61 -10.48 -5.03
CA THR A 85 -5.80 -9.77 -4.55
C THR A 85 -5.51 -8.50 -3.75
N TRP A 86 -4.25 -8.21 -3.39
CA TRP A 86 -3.92 -7.07 -2.52
C TRP A 86 -4.53 -5.73 -2.99
N TYR A 87 -4.53 -5.44 -4.29
CA TYR A 87 -5.02 -4.17 -4.81
C TYR A 87 -6.56 -4.06 -4.78
N THR A 88 -7.31 -5.16 -4.92
CA THR A 88 -8.77 -5.12 -4.74
C THR A 88 -9.15 -5.05 -3.26
N THR A 89 -8.40 -5.77 -2.43
CA THR A 89 -8.63 -5.84 -0.98
C THR A 89 -8.34 -4.51 -0.28
N LEU A 90 -7.19 -3.89 -0.58
CA LEU A 90 -6.78 -2.62 0.04
C LEU A 90 -7.54 -1.39 -0.47
N ALA A 91 -8.26 -1.50 -1.60
CA ALA A 91 -9.11 -0.41 -2.09
C ALA A 91 -10.19 -0.01 -1.07
N ASN A 92 -10.68 -0.97 -0.27
CA ASN A 92 -11.67 -0.71 0.79
C ASN A 92 -11.09 0.03 2.00
N PHE A 93 -9.77 0.19 2.06
CA PHE A 93 -9.02 0.77 3.17
C PHE A 93 -8.29 2.06 2.77
N THR A 94 -8.44 2.50 1.53
CA THR A 94 -7.85 3.73 1.00
C THR A 94 -8.88 4.55 0.24
N LYS A 95 -8.47 5.73 -0.20
CA LYS A 95 -9.22 6.52 -1.19
C LYS A 95 -8.80 6.23 -2.63
N LEU A 96 -7.90 5.24 -2.84
CA LEU A 96 -7.38 4.88 -4.15
C LEU A 96 -8.26 3.80 -4.78
N SER A 97 -8.50 3.90 -6.09
CA SER A 97 -9.18 2.83 -6.82
C SER A 97 -8.28 1.59 -6.93
N PRO A 98 -8.83 0.38 -7.21
CA PRO A 98 -8.01 -0.80 -7.49
C PRO A 98 -6.99 -0.59 -8.62
N THR A 99 -7.33 0.22 -9.62
CA THR A 99 -6.42 0.58 -10.71
C THR A 99 -5.29 1.49 -10.21
N ASP A 100 -5.62 2.50 -9.41
CA ASP A 100 -4.62 3.41 -8.80
C ASP A 100 -3.72 2.72 -7.79
N LEU A 101 -4.16 1.59 -7.20
CA LEU A 101 -3.35 0.72 -6.35
C LEU A 101 -2.43 -0.16 -7.18
N ARG A 102 -2.96 -0.76 -8.26
CA ARG A 102 -2.21 -1.67 -9.11
C ARG A 102 -1.13 -0.98 -9.94
N TYR A 103 -1.31 0.29 -10.31
CA TYR A 103 -0.42 1.00 -11.24
C TYR A 103 0.05 2.36 -10.70
N ALA A 104 1.34 2.64 -10.83
CA ALA A 104 1.94 3.95 -10.52
C ALA A 104 1.54 5.04 -11.54
N ASP A 105 1.32 4.64 -12.79
CA ASP A 105 0.74 5.47 -13.85
C ASP A 105 -0.41 4.69 -14.49
N PRO A 106 -1.65 4.85 -13.99
CA PRO A 106 -2.84 4.19 -14.52
C PRO A 106 -3.10 4.43 -16.00
N ALA A 107 -2.62 5.55 -16.56
CA ALA A 107 -2.73 5.83 -17.98
C ALA A 107 -1.79 4.97 -18.84
N ASN A 108 -0.77 4.34 -18.22
CA ASN A 108 0.24 3.52 -18.90
C ASN A 108 0.52 2.20 -18.15
N PRO A 109 -0.48 1.31 -18.02
CA PRO A 109 -0.42 0.16 -17.12
C PRO A 109 0.66 -0.87 -17.46
N VAL A 110 1.10 -0.94 -18.72
CA VAL A 110 2.04 -1.97 -19.20
C VAL A 110 3.38 -1.92 -18.45
N THR A 111 3.90 -0.73 -18.16
CA THR A 111 5.22 -0.56 -17.53
C THR A 111 5.17 0.02 -16.13
N SER A 112 3.98 0.35 -15.62
CA SER A 112 3.78 1.05 -14.35
C SER A 112 3.20 0.16 -13.25
N GLY A 113 3.09 -1.15 -13.48
CA GLY A 113 2.57 -2.10 -12.51
C GLY A 113 3.38 -2.09 -11.22
N ARG A 114 2.70 -1.93 -10.08
CA ARG A 114 3.31 -2.11 -8.76
C ARG A 114 3.43 -3.59 -8.44
N VAL A 115 4.55 -3.95 -7.83
CA VAL A 115 4.81 -5.30 -7.35
C VAL A 115 4.63 -5.34 -5.83
N PHE A 116 3.80 -6.27 -5.36
CA PHE A 116 3.58 -6.56 -3.94
C PHE A 116 4.37 -7.81 -3.57
N MET A 117 5.64 -7.64 -3.20
CA MET A 117 6.56 -8.74 -2.96
C MET A 117 6.61 -9.08 -1.47
N ILE A 118 6.37 -10.34 -1.13
CA ILE A 118 6.39 -10.83 0.25
C ILE A 118 7.70 -11.60 0.45
N TYR A 119 8.30 -11.48 1.65
CA TYR A 119 9.53 -12.19 1.95
C TYR A 119 9.35 -13.71 1.78
N PRO A 120 10.20 -14.40 1.01
CA PRO A 120 10.03 -15.84 0.72
C PRO A 120 10.06 -16.76 1.95
N GLY A 121 10.75 -16.34 3.02
CA GLY A 121 10.80 -17.06 4.29
C GLY A 121 9.84 -16.54 5.34
N PHE A 122 8.74 -15.88 4.94
CA PHE A 122 7.73 -15.41 5.87
C PHE A 122 7.03 -16.62 6.52
N THR A 123 7.09 -16.70 7.84
CA THR A 123 6.23 -17.59 8.64
C THR A 123 5.30 -16.72 9.48
N PRO A 124 4.02 -17.07 9.63
CA PRO A 124 3.35 -18.32 9.25
C PRO A 124 2.58 -18.25 7.91
N ALA A 125 3.28 -18.12 6.78
CA ALA A 125 2.64 -18.04 5.47
C ALA A 125 2.00 -19.38 5.03
N THR A 126 0.89 -19.31 4.31
CA THR A 126 0.18 -20.45 3.69
C THR A 126 0.64 -20.73 2.25
N GLY A 127 1.38 -19.81 1.64
CA GLY A 127 1.83 -19.91 0.24
C GLY A 127 0.75 -19.65 -0.81
N VAL A 128 -0.51 -19.46 -0.42
CA VAL A 128 -1.66 -19.14 -1.29
C VAL A 128 -2.19 -17.73 -1.00
N ASP A 129 -3.14 -17.22 -1.77
CA ASP A 129 -3.78 -15.92 -1.50
C ASP A 129 -5.11 -16.15 -0.75
N PRO A 130 -5.34 -15.57 0.45
CA PRO A 130 -4.42 -14.74 1.24
C PRO A 130 -3.26 -15.54 1.82
N VAL A 131 -2.08 -14.91 1.92
CA VAL A 131 -0.84 -15.57 2.39
C VAL A 131 -0.85 -15.86 3.88
N TYR A 132 -1.76 -15.24 4.61
CA TYR A 132 -1.99 -15.55 6.01
C TYR A 132 -3.46 -15.28 6.34
N THR A 133 -4.04 -16.16 7.14
CA THR A 133 -5.31 -15.96 7.83
C THR A 133 -5.15 -16.52 9.22
N LEU A 134 -5.57 -15.78 10.24
CA LEU A 134 -5.52 -16.23 11.62
C LEU A 134 -6.28 -17.56 11.79
N PRO A 135 -5.62 -18.66 12.19
CA PRO A 135 -6.30 -19.90 12.54
C PRO A 135 -6.89 -19.84 13.96
N SER A 136 -7.79 -20.77 14.29
CA SER A 136 -8.57 -20.75 15.56
C SER A 136 -7.73 -20.80 16.83
N GLY A 137 -6.52 -21.39 16.78
CA GLY A 137 -5.60 -21.48 17.93
C GLY A 137 -4.48 -20.45 17.94
N GLY A 138 -4.56 -19.42 17.09
CA GLY A 138 -3.44 -18.52 16.88
C GLY A 138 -2.29 -19.16 16.11
N THR A 139 -1.17 -18.48 16.01
CA THR A 139 -0.06 -18.93 15.18
C THR A 139 1.27 -18.95 15.91
N ILE A 140 2.28 -19.56 15.30
CA ILE A 140 3.66 -19.51 15.81
C ILE A 140 4.20 -18.07 15.70
N ALA A 141 5.28 -17.77 16.42
CA ALA A 141 5.96 -16.49 16.31
C ALA A 141 6.22 -16.14 14.83
N PRO A 142 5.79 -14.95 14.36
CA PRO A 142 6.04 -14.57 12.99
C PRO A 142 7.54 -14.36 12.79
N THR A 143 8.06 -14.88 11.67
CA THR A 143 9.44 -14.60 11.26
C THR A 143 9.43 -13.99 9.87
N ASN A 144 10.24 -12.96 9.67
CA ASN A 144 10.36 -12.24 8.41
C ASN A 144 9.01 -11.79 7.82
N ALA A 145 8.13 -11.23 8.64
CA ALA A 145 6.83 -10.69 8.21
C ALA A 145 7.01 -9.36 7.45
N ARG A 146 7.80 -9.39 6.37
CA ARG A 146 8.24 -8.24 5.60
C ARG A 146 7.64 -8.23 4.21
N ILE A 147 7.21 -7.06 3.79
CA ILE A 147 6.60 -6.82 2.48
C ILE A 147 7.27 -5.62 1.83
N LEU A 148 7.44 -5.71 0.51
CA LEU A 148 7.89 -4.62 -0.35
C LEU A 148 6.78 -4.27 -1.32
N ILE A 149 6.48 -2.98 -1.44
CA ILE A 149 5.70 -2.45 -2.56
C ILE A 149 6.66 -1.66 -3.44
N ILE A 150 6.83 -2.15 -4.67
CA ILE A 150 7.86 -1.69 -5.59
C ILE A 150 7.19 -1.12 -6.82
N SER A 151 7.64 0.05 -7.26
CA SER A 151 7.10 0.68 -8.46
C SER A 151 8.15 1.48 -9.23
N SER A 152 7.84 1.76 -10.49
CA SER A 152 8.65 2.60 -11.38
C SER A 152 7.80 3.75 -11.87
N THR A 153 8.30 4.98 -11.74
CA THR A 153 7.62 6.17 -12.29
C THR A 153 8.08 6.53 -13.70
N LYS A 154 9.07 5.81 -14.27
CA LYS A 154 9.55 6.07 -15.63
C LYS A 154 8.79 5.22 -16.64
N ARG A 155 8.07 5.88 -17.54
CA ARG A 155 7.42 5.23 -18.68
C ARG A 155 8.43 4.47 -19.52
N GLY A 156 8.08 3.25 -19.93
CA GLY A 156 8.97 2.38 -20.71
C GLY A 156 10.02 1.62 -19.87
N LEU A 157 10.19 1.94 -18.58
CA LEU A 157 11.11 1.24 -17.68
C LEU A 157 10.32 0.34 -16.72
N ALA A 158 9.98 -0.86 -17.20
CA ALA A 158 9.28 -1.86 -16.41
C ALA A 158 10.19 -2.47 -15.32
N LEU A 159 9.59 -2.86 -14.19
CA LEU A 159 10.27 -3.66 -13.18
C LEU A 159 10.78 -4.98 -13.79
N PRO A 160 11.94 -5.50 -13.33
CA PRO A 160 12.47 -6.75 -13.86
C PRO A 160 11.46 -7.89 -13.69
N GLY A 161 11.32 -8.78 -14.67
CA GLY A 161 10.38 -9.92 -14.60
C GLY A 161 10.68 -10.91 -13.47
N THR A 162 11.85 -10.81 -12.83
CA THR A 162 12.26 -11.54 -11.64
C THR A 162 11.70 -10.95 -10.33
N VAL A 163 11.11 -9.75 -10.39
CA VAL A 163 10.45 -9.05 -9.28
C VAL A 163 8.95 -9.22 -9.49
N THR A 164 8.37 -10.21 -8.82
CA THR A 164 6.97 -10.61 -8.99
C THR A 164 6.17 -10.43 -7.71
N SER A 165 4.87 -10.20 -7.85
CA SER A 165 3.96 -10.10 -6.71
C SER A 165 3.73 -11.46 -6.06
N GLY A 166 3.49 -11.46 -4.75
CA GLY A 166 3.22 -12.64 -3.94
C GLY A 166 4.44 -13.12 -3.16
N ILE A 167 4.32 -14.35 -2.63
CA ILE A 167 5.39 -15.03 -1.91
C ILE A 167 6.08 -16.01 -2.87
N ALA A 168 7.36 -15.78 -3.14
CA ALA A 168 8.15 -16.69 -3.96
C ALA A 168 8.59 -17.92 -3.13
N ALA A 169 8.99 -19.00 -3.82
CA ALA A 169 9.57 -20.16 -3.14
C ALA A 169 10.75 -19.76 -2.24
N ASN A 170 10.87 -20.38 -1.06
CA ASN A 170 11.88 -20.06 -0.04
C ASN A 170 13.28 -20.58 -0.39
N THR A 171 13.83 -20.09 -1.50
CA THR A 171 15.20 -20.39 -1.96
C THR A 171 16.17 -19.28 -1.55
N ALA A 172 17.45 -19.61 -1.42
CA ALA A 172 18.48 -18.62 -1.11
C ALA A 172 18.50 -17.47 -2.14
N ALA A 173 18.35 -17.77 -3.43
CA ALA A 173 18.31 -16.77 -4.49
C ALA A 173 17.14 -15.79 -4.34
N ASN A 174 15.93 -16.27 -4.01
CA ASN A 174 14.77 -15.42 -3.82
C ASN A 174 14.91 -14.54 -2.55
N ARG A 175 15.47 -15.10 -1.46
CA ARG A 175 15.77 -14.32 -0.25
C ARG A 175 16.81 -13.24 -0.51
N THR A 176 17.89 -13.55 -1.22
CA THR A 176 18.92 -12.57 -1.61
C THR A 176 18.32 -11.46 -2.48
N ARG A 177 17.47 -11.81 -3.46
CA ARG A 177 16.80 -10.80 -4.30
C ARG A 177 15.94 -9.86 -3.48
N PHE A 178 15.11 -10.38 -2.58
CA PHE A 178 14.32 -9.56 -1.66
C PHE A 178 15.23 -8.66 -0.83
N ASN A 179 16.26 -9.23 -0.19
CA ASN A 179 17.17 -8.50 0.69
C ASN A 179 17.95 -7.40 -0.06
N ASN A 180 18.32 -7.63 -1.32
CA ASN A 180 18.96 -6.61 -2.15
C ASN A 180 18.05 -5.40 -2.34
N ILE A 181 16.74 -5.60 -2.55
CA ILE A 181 15.77 -4.51 -2.70
C ILE A 181 15.45 -3.89 -1.33
N TRP A 182 15.27 -4.71 -0.30
CA TRP A 182 15.03 -4.27 1.07
C TRP A 182 16.15 -3.36 1.58
N ASN A 183 17.41 -3.72 1.37
CA ASN A 183 18.55 -2.92 1.82
C ASN A 183 18.97 -1.83 0.82
N TRP A 184 18.37 -1.77 -0.36
CA TRP A 184 18.74 -0.79 -1.38
C TRP A 184 18.39 0.63 -0.96
N SER A 185 19.33 1.55 -1.17
CA SER A 185 19.08 2.98 -1.07
C SER A 185 19.55 3.65 -2.35
N LEU A 186 18.85 4.71 -2.77
CA LEU A 186 19.23 5.47 -3.94
C LEU A 186 20.58 6.15 -3.68
N ASN A 187 21.59 5.77 -4.45
CA ASN A 187 22.80 6.56 -4.56
C ASN A 187 22.54 7.67 -5.60
N PRO A 188 22.56 8.96 -5.22
CA PRO A 188 22.20 10.05 -6.12
C PRO A 188 23.22 10.28 -7.24
N PHE A 189 24.46 9.77 -7.08
CA PHE A 189 25.53 9.92 -8.08
C PHE A 189 25.49 8.83 -9.13
N THR A 190 25.41 7.57 -8.69
CA THR A 190 25.43 6.42 -9.61
C THR A 190 24.05 6.06 -10.14
N LYS A 191 22.99 6.43 -9.39
CA LYS A 191 21.59 6.08 -9.69
C LYS A 191 21.43 4.58 -9.96
N ALA A 192 22.26 3.78 -9.30
CA ALA A 192 22.31 2.35 -9.52
C ALA A 192 21.04 1.68 -8.98
N PRO A 193 20.45 0.72 -9.72
CA PRO A 193 19.35 -0.09 -9.21
C PRO A 193 19.86 -1.08 -8.15
N PRO A 194 18.97 -1.80 -7.45
CA PRO A 194 19.37 -2.89 -6.57
C PRO A 194 20.24 -3.92 -7.29
N THR A 195 21.18 -4.52 -6.56
CA THR A 195 22.12 -5.51 -7.10
C THR A 195 21.39 -6.67 -7.76
N GLY A 196 21.83 -7.03 -8.98
CA GLY A 196 21.26 -8.13 -9.77
C GLY A 196 20.13 -7.72 -10.73
N TRP A 197 19.85 -6.42 -10.85
CA TRP A 197 18.89 -5.89 -11.84
C TRP A 197 19.52 -5.82 -13.24
N PRO A 198 18.70 -5.94 -14.32
CA PRO A 198 19.19 -5.97 -15.69
C PRO A 198 19.77 -4.61 -16.12
N ALA A 199 20.63 -4.63 -17.15
CA ALA A 199 21.33 -3.44 -17.64
C ALA A 199 20.40 -2.30 -18.12
N THR A 200 19.15 -2.60 -18.46
CA THR A 200 18.12 -1.59 -18.79
C THR A 200 17.82 -0.63 -17.63
N TRP A 201 18.15 -1.02 -16.40
CA TRP A 201 18.01 -0.21 -15.20
C TRP A 201 19.28 0.59 -14.84
N ASN A 202 20.36 0.51 -15.63
CA ASN A 202 21.57 1.28 -15.39
C ASN A 202 21.26 2.79 -15.37
N GLY A 203 21.55 3.44 -14.25
CA GLY A 203 21.24 4.85 -14.04
C GLY A 203 19.74 5.18 -14.00
N GLY A 204 18.88 4.18 -13.76
CA GLY A 204 17.42 4.32 -13.64
C GLY A 204 16.91 4.27 -12.21
N GLY A 205 17.80 4.15 -11.22
CA GLY A 205 17.44 4.01 -9.80
C GLY A 205 16.63 5.18 -9.25
N GLU A 206 16.76 6.40 -9.80
CA GLU A 206 15.97 7.56 -9.34
C GLU A 206 14.47 7.45 -9.60
N HIS A 207 14.06 6.50 -10.45
CA HIS A 207 12.66 6.26 -10.79
C HIS A 207 12.06 5.08 -10.02
N LEU A 208 12.89 4.35 -9.26
CA LEU A 208 12.47 3.23 -8.44
C LEU A 208 11.96 3.73 -7.08
N HIS A 209 10.74 3.35 -6.73
CA HIS A 209 10.16 3.62 -5.42
C HIS A 209 9.95 2.30 -4.69
N VAL A 210 10.36 2.27 -3.42
CA VAL A 210 10.32 1.06 -2.58
C VAL A 210 9.73 1.42 -1.23
N GLN A 211 8.52 0.94 -0.97
CA GLN A 211 7.93 0.96 0.36
C GLN A 211 8.24 -0.34 1.07
N ARG A 212 8.79 -0.22 2.28
CA ARG A 212 9.13 -1.33 3.16
C ARG A 212 8.11 -1.39 4.26
N ILE A 213 7.57 -2.57 4.49
CA ILE A 213 6.55 -2.79 5.50
C ILE A 213 7.02 -3.96 6.36
N ASP A 214 7.14 -3.73 7.67
CA ASP A 214 7.38 -4.78 8.65
C ASP A 214 6.10 -4.99 9.45
N LEU A 215 5.47 -6.14 9.27
CA LEU A 215 4.24 -6.52 9.96
C LEU A 215 4.53 -7.21 11.30
N SER A 216 5.80 -7.49 11.64
CA SER A 216 6.15 -8.17 12.90
C SER A 216 5.57 -7.46 14.14
N PRO A 217 5.61 -6.11 14.24
CA PRO A 217 5.01 -5.39 15.38
C PRO A 217 3.48 -5.48 15.46
N LEU A 218 2.82 -6.04 14.45
CA LEU A 218 1.38 -6.27 14.48
C LEU A 218 1.02 -7.58 15.17
N PHE A 219 1.97 -8.47 15.44
CA PHE A 219 1.68 -9.74 16.10
C PHE A 219 2.09 -9.66 17.56
N TYR A 220 1.13 -9.94 18.44
CA TYR A 220 1.35 -9.96 19.88
C TYR A 220 1.27 -11.37 20.41
N HIS A 221 2.09 -11.63 21.41
CA HIS A 221 2.14 -12.90 22.11
C HIS A 221 1.00 -12.98 23.11
N VAL A 222 0.20 -14.04 23.01
CA VAL A 222 -0.91 -14.30 23.93
C VAL A 222 -0.70 -15.65 24.58
N THR A 223 -0.66 -15.64 25.90
CA THR A 223 -0.63 -16.85 26.70
C THR A 223 -1.95 -17.04 27.43
N VAL A 224 -2.44 -18.27 27.52
CA VAL A 224 -3.65 -18.62 28.26
C VAL A 224 -3.42 -19.86 29.08
N SER A 225 -3.36 -19.73 30.41
CA SER A 225 -3.02 -20.81 31.33
C SER A 225 -4.24 -21.24 32.16
N ASN A 226 -4.43 -22.56 32.30
CA ASN A 226 -5.45 -23.15 33.17
C ASN A 226 -4.80 -24.12 34.18
N PRO A 227 -4.31 -23.63 35.34
CA PRO A 227 -3.72 -24.49 36.37
C PRO A 227 -4.72 -25.44 37.03
N ASN A 228 -6.03 -25.23 36.84
CA ASN A 228 -7.09 -26.03 37.45
C ASN A 228 -7.56 -27.18 36.57
N PHE A 229 -6.90 -27.42 35.43
CA PHE A 229 -7.12 -28.63 34.64
C PHE A 229 -6.72 -29.89 35.46
N PRO A 230 -7.48 -31.00 35.39
CA PRO A 230 -8.67 -31.25 34.57
C PRO A 230 -10.02 -30.87 35.22
N THR A 231 -10.01 -30.29 36.43
CA THR A 231 -11.22 -29.97 37.20
C THR A 231 -12.15 -29.01 36.46
N ASN A 232 -11.59 -28.00 35.80
CA ASN A 232 -12.33 -27.05 34.97
C ASN A 232 -11.71 -26.98 33.58
N ILE A 233 -12.54 -26.90 32.54
CA ILE A 233 -12.10 -26.77 31.14
C ILE A 233 -12.76 -25.54 30.53
N PRO A 234 -12.16 -24.35 30.69
CA PRO A 234 -12.73 -23.14 30.12
C PRO A 234 -12.50 -23.08 28.61
N PHE A 235 -13.09 -22.08 27.96
CA PHE A 235 -13.06 -21.94 26.50
C PHE A 235 -12.67 -20.53 26.06
N ALA A 236 -12.09 -20.42 24.86
CA ALA A 236 -11.89 -19.16 24.17
C ALA A 236 -12.47 -19.19 22.77
N LYS A 237 -12.96 -18.04 22.30
CA LYS A 237 -13.18 -17.76 20.88
C LYS A 237 -12.30 -16.60 20.46
N PHE A 238 -11.54 -16.80 19.39
CA PHE A 238 -10.70 -15.78 18.77
C PHE A 238 -11.44 -15.26 17.53
N ASN A 239 -11.89 -14.01 17.58
CA ASN A 239 -12.79 -13.40 16.60
C ASN A 239 -14.07 -14.24 16.37
N GLN A 240 -14.36 -14.58 15.11
CA GLN A 240 -15.51 -15.39 14.69
C GLN A 240 -15.10 -16.85 14.40
N LEU A 241 -13.93 -17.27 14.89
CA LEU A 241 -13.42 -18.63 14.69
C LEU A 241 -14.05 -19.62 15.67
N SER A 242 -13.82 -20.90 15.41
CA SER A 242 -14.26 -22.00 16.28
C SER A 242 -13.75 -21.83 17.71
N THR A 243 -14.56 -22.30 18.67
CA THR A 243 -14.20 -22.35 20.08
C THR A 243 -12.98 -23.25 20.29
N VAL A 244 -12.03 -22.80 21.11
CA VAL A 244 -10.88 -23.55 21.59
C VAL A 244 -11.12 -23.94 23.04
N ALA A 245 -11.03 -25.23 23.35
CA ALA A 245 -11.10 -25.75 24.72
C ALA A 245 -9.71 -25.81 25.34
N PHE A 246 -9.57 -25.35 26.59
CA PHE A 246 -8.32 -25.47 27.34
C PHE A 246 -8.28 -26.80 28.11
N SER A 247 -8.33 -27.89 27.35
CA SER A 247 -8.50 -29.28 27.84
C SER A 247 -7.19 -30.05 27.98
N VAL A 248 -6.07 -29.34 28.10
CA VAL A 248 -4.73 -29.88 28.33
C VAL A 248 -4.02 -29.02 29.35
N THR A 249 -3.03 -29.58 30.04
CA THR A 249 -2.21 -28.86 31.02
C THR A 249 -1.41 -27.70 30.40
N ASN A 250 -1.22 -27.72 29.07
CA ASN A 250 -0.46 -26.70 28.36
C ASN A 250 -1.31 -25.47 28.09
N ALA A 251 -0.75 -24.32 28.41
CA ALA A 251 -1.31 -23.03 28.04
C ALA A 251 -1.44 -22.91 26.52
N VAL A 252 -2.44 -22.16 26.02
CA VAL A 252 -2.30 -21.61 24.67
C VAL A 252 -1.12 -20.65 24.72
N ASP A 253 -0.16 -20.85 23.83
CA ASP A 253 1.03 -20.05 23.67
C ASP A 253 1.14 -19.77 22.17
N ALA A 254 0.62 -18.62 21.75
CA ALA A 254 0.46 -18.31 20.34
C ALA A 254 0.49 -16.81 20.09
N TYR A 255 0.70 -16.46 18.83
CA TYR A 255 0.72 -15.08 18.34
C TYR A 255 -0.58 -14.76 17.63
N TYR A 256 -1.03 -13.52 17.81
CA TYR A 256 -2.27 -13.01 17.25
C TYR A 256 -2.03 -11.61 16.67
N PRO A 257 -2.57 -11.30 15.47
CA PRO A 257 -2.51 -9.94 14.98
C PRO A 257 -3.30 -8.98 15.88
N ALA A 258 -2.79 -7.77 16.01
CA ALA A 258 -3.39 -6.67 16.73
C ALA A 258 -4.83 -6.45 16.27
N GLY A 259 -5.73 -6.15 17.21
CA GLY A 259 -7.17 -6.06 16.95
C GLY A 259 -7.91 -7.38 17.03
N THR A 260 -7.23 -8.51 17.26
CA THR A 260 -7.90 -9.78 17.56
C THR A 260 -8.78 -9.62 18.79
N VAL A 261 -10.06 -10.00 18.67
CA VAL A 261 -11.01 -10.03 19.79
C VAL A 261 -10.99 -11.42 20.41
N ILE A 262 -10.52 -11.53 21.65
CA ILE A 262 -10.53 -12.75 22.44
C ILE A 262 -11.76 -12.71 23.36
N ARG A 263 -12.60 -13.74 23.26
CA ARG A 263 -13.75 -13.96 24.14
C ARG A 263 -13.48 -15.18 24.99
N LEU A 264 -13.36 -14.99 26.29
CA LEU A 264 -13.05 -16.02 27.26
C LEU A 264 -14.32 -16.39 28.02
N TYR A 265 -14.63 -17.66 28.04
CA TYR A 265 -15.83 -18.21 28.64
C TYR A 265 -15.46 -19.04 29.87
N ARG A 266 -16.33 -18.97 30.88
CA ARG A 266 -16.24 -19.85 32.03
C ARG A 266 -16.89 -21.19 31.73
N HIS A 267 -16.44 -22.22 32.43
CA HIS A 267 -17.08 -23.53 32.48
C HIS A 267 -16.96 -24.05 33.91
N ASP A 268 -18.12 -24.22 34.54
CA ASP A 268 -18.22 -24.51 35.97
C ASP A 268 -18.65 -25.96 36.23
N THR A 269 -18.94 -26.73 35.17
CA THR A 269 -19.30 -28.14 35.28
C THR A 269 -18.10 -29.07 35.04
N PRO A 270 -18.06 -30.26 35.69
CA PRO A 270 -17.08 -31.29 35.39
C PRO A 270 -17.11 -31.68 33.90
N TYR A 271 -15.95 -31.79 33.27
CA TYR A 271 -15.84 -32.05 31.83
C TYR A 271 -16.44 -33.42 31.45
N VAL A 272 -17.50 -33.38 30.64
CA VAL A 272 -18.12 -34.56 30.01
C VAL A 272 -17.96 -34.57 28.48
N GLY A 273 -17.10 -33.69 27.94
CA GLY A 273 -16.87 -33.48 26.51
C GLY A 273 -16.88 -31.99 26.13
N PRO A 274 -16.40 -31.60 24.94
CA PRO A 274 -16.46 -30.20 24.52
C PRO A 274 -17.93 -29.78 24.34
N PRO A 275 -18.46 -28.83 25.13
CA PRO A 275 -19.83 -28.37 24.99
C PRO A 275 -20.00 -27.66 23.65
N ALA A 276 -21.13 -27.93 22.98
CA ALA A 276 -21.47 -27.27 21.71
C ALA A 276 -21.61 -25.75 21.86
N ASN A 277 -21.92 -25.27 23.07
CA ASN A 277 -22.06 -23.86 23.41
C ASN A 277 -21.31 -23.57 24.72
N PRO A 278 -20.41 -22.57 24.77
CA PRO A 278 -19.78 -22.18 26.03
C PRO A 278 -20.82 -21.58 26.99
N ASP A 279 -20.74 -21.95 28.27
CA ASP A 279 -21.80 -21.66 29.26
C ASP A 279 -22.04 -20.16 29.43
N GLU A 280 -20.97 -19.38 29.64
CA GLU A 280 -21.10 -17.95 29.90
C GLU A 280 -19.82 -17.17 29.54
N LEU A 281 -20.02 -16.05 28.83
CA LEU A 281 -18.94 -15.11 28.50
C LEU A 281 -18.48 -14.39 29.77
N ASN A 282 -17.20 -14.53 30.12
CA ASN A 282 -16.63 -13.91 31.30
C ASN A 282 -15.78 -12.68 30.97
N VAL A 283 -14.93 -12.75 29.94
CA VAL A 283 -14.05 -11.63 29.54
C VAL A 283 -14.07 -11.47 28.02
N THR A 284 -14.11 -10.22 27.55
CA THR A 284 -13.79 -9.85 26.16
C THR A 284 -12.59 -8.93 26.17
N HIS A 285 -11.57 -9.26 25.39
CA HIS A 285 -10.33 -8.50 25.29
C HIS A 285 -9.97 -8.26 23.82
N VAL A 286 -9.45 -7.08 23.51
CA VAL A 286 -8.91 -6.76 22.17
C VAL A 286 -7.41 -6.71 22.29
N VAL A 287 -6.71 -7.58 21.56
CA VAL A 287 -5.26 -7.70 21.59
C VAL A 287 -4.62 -6.41 21.04
N GLN A 288 -3.91 -5.69 21.89
CA GLN A 288 -3.17 -4.47 21.56
C GLN A 288 -1.71 -4.51 22.00
N GLY A 289 -1.31 -5.59 22.66
CA GLY A 289 0.00 -5.84 23.23
C GLY A 289 0.09 -7.30 23.66
N ASP A 290 1.28 -7.71 24.10
CA ASP A 290 1.46 -9.03 24.69
C ASP A 290 0.60 -9.15 25.95
N VAL A 291 -0.06 -10.29 26.16
CA VAL A 291 -1.03 -10.47 27.24
C VAL A 291 -1.07 -11.91 27.74
N ASN A 292 -1.19 -12.08 29.05
CA ASN A 292 -1.38 -13.39 29.68
C ASN A 292 -2.78 -13.47 30.32
N PHE A 293 -3.47 -14.57 30.08
CA PHE A 293 -4.73 -14.89 30.71
C PHE A 293 -4.57 -16.09 31.64
N LEU A 294 -4.97 -15.92 32.89
CA LEU A 294 -4.95 -16.98 33.89
C LEU A 294 -6.37 -17.35 34.28
N TYR A 295 -6.71 -18.63 34.19
CA TYR A 295 -7.98 -19.15 34.72
C TYR A 295 -7.84 -19.54 36.19
N ASP A 296 -8.50 -18.80 37.08
CA ASP A 296 -8.60 -19.09 38.51
C ASP A 296 -9.83 -19.99 38.76
N GLY A 297 -9.67 -21.02 39.59
CA GLY A 297 -10.63 -22.12 39.73
C GLY A 297 -11.65 -21.92 40.85
N SER A 298 -11.45 -20.93 41.74
CA SER A 298 -12.40 -20.63 42.81
C SER A 298 -12.32 -19.17 43.29
N PRO A 299 -13.31 -18.31 42.94
CA PRO A 299 -14.37 -18.56 41.96
C PRO A 299 -13.79 -18.68 40.54
N ALA A 300 -14.42 -19.52 39.72
CA ALA A 300 -14.08 -19.73 38.32
C ALA A 300 -14.11 -18.41 37.52
N ARG A 301 -12.94 -17.83 37.24
CA ARG A 301 -12.82 -16.54 36.53
C ARG A 301 -11.51 -16.39 35.79
N TRP A 302 -11.56 -15.65 34.70
CA TRP A 302 -10.39 -15.20 33.97
C TRP A 302 -9.78 -13.96 34.63
N LYS A 303 -8.45 -13.96 34.74
CA LYS A 303 -7.65 -12.80 35.12
C LYS A 303 -6.72 -12.42 33.97
N VAL A 304 -6.57 -11.13 33.73
CA VAL A 304 -5.59 -10.57 32.79
C VAL A 304 -4.36 -10.16 33.60
N GLN A 305 -3.19 -10.61 33.19
CA GLN A 305 -1.89 -10.26 33.79
C GLN A 305 -1.03 -9.51 32.79
#